data_AF-A0A8S2WBJ0-F1
#
_entry.id   AF-A0A8S2WBJ0-F1
#
_cell.length_a   1.000
_cell.length_b   1.000
_cell.length_c   1.000
_cell.angle_alpha   90.00
_cell.angle_beta   90.00
_cell.angle_gamma   90.00
#
_symmetry.space_group_name_H-M   'P 1'
#
loop_
_entity.id
_entity.type
_entity.pdbx_description
1 polymer ?
#
loop_
_entity_poly.entity_id
_entity_poly.type
_entity_poly.pdbx_seq_one_letter_code
_entity_poly.pdbx_strand_id
1 'polypeptide(L)' 'MLRGIFEPFGRIDNITLMKDPDTGRSRGYGFIQFAHAEDAKRAMENLNGFELAG' A
#
# COMPACT_ATOMS: atom_id res chain seq x y z
N MET A 1 -4.97 9.02 1.05
CA MET A 1 -5.09 8.18 2.25
C MET A 1 -3.99 7.14 2.32
N LEU A 2 -3.93 6.14 1.41
CA LEU A 2 -2.85 5.13 1.42
C LEU A 2 -1.45 5.74 1.43
N ARG A 3 -1.16 6.70 0.54
CA ARG A 3 0.18 7.31 0.48
C ARG A 3 0.66 7.87 1.84
N GLY A 4 -0.17 8.66 2.52
CA GLY A 4 0.20 9.28 3.80
C GLY A 4 0.37 8.30 4.97
N ILE A 5 -0.21 7.10 4.89
CA ILE A 5 -0.01 6.05 5.90
C ILE A 5 1.35 5.38 5.71
N PHE A 6 1.77 5.20 4.46
CA PHE A 6 2.97 4.46 4.10
C PHE A 6 4.22 5.36 3.93
N GLU A 7 4.04 6.65 3.65
CA GLU A 7 5.12 7.66 3.52
C GLU A 7 6.05 7.76 4.74
N PRO A 8 5.57 7.66 5.99
CA PRO A 8 6.44 7.66 7.17
C PRO A 8 7.46 6.52 7.20
N PHE A 9 7.22 5.42 6.49
CA PHE A 9 8.12 4.26 6.46
C PHE A 9 9.24 4.40 5.42
N GLY A 10 9.07 5.29 4.45
CA GLY A 10 10.05 5.52 3.41
C GLY A 10 9.48 6.11 2.13
N ARG A 11 10.37 6.33 1.15
CA ARG A 11 9.97 6.89 -0.14
C ARG A 11 9.17 5.87 -0.93
N ILE A 12 7.95 6.23 -1.29
CA ILE A 12 7.07 5.42 -2.15
C ILE A 12 7.31 5.80 -3.60
N ASP A 13 7.68 4.81 -4.42
CA ASP A 13 7.82 4.95 -5.87
C ASP A 13 6.48 4.78 -6.57
N ASN A 14 5.68 3.80 -6.15
CA ASN A 14 4.38 3.53 -6.78
C ASN A 14 3.34 2.95 -5.82
N ILE A 15 2.07 3.25 -6.08
CA ILE A 15 0.92 2.62 -5.42
C ILE A 15 -0.07 2.19 -6.50
N THR A 16 -0.31 0.89 -6.60
CA THR A 16 -1.22 0.30 -7.59
C THR A 16 -2.38 -0.37 -6.87
N LEU A 17 -3.58 0.16 -7.03
CA LEU A 17 -4.80 -0.51 -6.61
C LEU A 17 -5.30 -1.42 -7.72
N MET A 18 -5.49 -2.69 -7.41
CA MET A 18 -5.96 -3.65 -8.40
C MET A 18 -7.46 -3.46 -8.59
N LYS A 19 -7.84 -3.09 -9.81
CA LYS A 19 -9.22 -2.99 -10.25
C LYS A 19 -9.49 -4.07 -11.27
N ASP A 20 -10.71 -4.54 -11.27
CA ASP A 20 -11.22 -5.40 -12.31
C ASP A 20 -11.27 -4.62 -13.63
N PRO A 21 -10.63 -5.10 -14.70
CA PRO A 21 -10.51 -4.35 -15.95
C PRO A 21 -11.84 -4.21 -16.69
N ASP A 22 -12.77 -5.15 -16.50
CA ASP A 22 -14.06 -5.16 -17.20
C ASP A 22 -15.10 -4.30 -16.46
N THR A 23 -15.11 -4.38 -15.13
CA THR A 23 -16.12 -3.71 -14.30
C THR A 23 -15.63 -2.44 -13.61
N GLY A 24 -14.31 -2.17 -13.62
CA GLY A 24 -13.67 -1.05 -12.92
C GLY A 24 -13.72 -1.14 -11.39
N ARG A 25 -14.31 -2.20 -10.83
CA ARG A 25 -14.47 -2.39 -9.38
C ARG A 25 -13.13 -2.73 -8.72
N SER A 26 -12.89 -2.21 -7.52
CA SER A 26 -11.70 -2.59 -6.75
C SER A 26 -11.74 -4.09 -6.44
N ARG A 27 -10.60 -4.77 -6.60
CA ARG A 27 -10.45 -6.17 -6.21
C ARG A 27 -10.22 -6.35 -4.71
N GLY A 28 -10.20 -5.25 -3.94
CA GLY A 28 -10.00 -5.28 -2.49
C GLY A 28 -8.53 -5.43 -2.07
N TYR A 29 -7.59 -5.35 -3.02
CA TYR A 29 -6.15 -5.38 -2.74
C TYR A 29 -5.38 -4.45 -3.66
N GLY A 30 -4.14 -4.17 -3.28
CA GLY A 30 -3.21 -3.34 -4.04
C GLY A 30 -1.78 -3.60 -3.62
N PHE A 31 -0.86 -2.99 -4.33
CA PHE A 31 0.58 -3.10 -4.11
C PHE A 31 1.16 -1.71 -3.87
N ILE A 32 2.10 -1.63 -2.93
CA ILE A 32 2.88 -0.43 -2.64
C ILE A 32 4.34 -0.79 -2.88
N GLN A 33 4.98 0.00 -3.72
CA GLN A 33 6.39 -0.14 -4.05
C GLN A 33 7.17 0.99 -3.39
N PHE A 34 8.08 0.61 -2.50
CA PHE A 34 9.04 1.52 -1.89
C PHE A 34 10.33 1.57 -2.71
N ALA A 35 11.05 2.68 -2.62
CA ALA A 35 12.36 2.85 -3.22
C ALA A 35 13.41 1.91 -2.60
N HIS A 36 13.24 1.54 -1.32
CA HIS A 36 14.12 0.64 -0.60
C HIS A 36 13.36 -0.54 0.00
N ALA A 37 13.96 -1.73 -0.06
CA ALA A 37 13.37 -2.95 0.47
C ALA A 37 13.20 -2.91 2.00
N GLU A 38 14.09 -2.21 2.71
CA GLU A 38 14.02 -2.02 4.15
C GLU A 38 12.79 -1.21 4.56
N ASP A 39 12.41 -0.19 3.79
CA ASP A 39 11.20 0.62 4.00
C ASP A 39 9.95 -0.25 3.87
N ALA A 40 9.91 -1.10 2.84
CA ALA A 40 8.82 -2.06 2.64
C ALA A 40 8.70 -3.06 3.80
N LYS A 41 9.83 -3.58 4.29
CA LYS A 41 9.86 -4.49 5.43
C LYS A 41 9.34 -3.81 6.70
N ARG A 42 9.80 -2.59 6.99
CA ARG A 42 9.34 -1.80 8.14
C ARG A 42 7.84 -1.51 8.06
N ALA A 43 7.34 -1.10 6.90
CA ALA A 43 5.92 -0.86 6.69
C ALA A 43 5.09 -2.12 6.94
N MET A 44 5.55 -3.28 6.43
CA MET A 44 4.89 -4.57 6.66
C MET A 44 4.85 -4.93 8.14
N GLU A 45 5.97 -4.81 8.86
CA GLU A 45 6.05 -5.16 10.28
C GLU A 45 5.14 -4.29 11.16
N ASN A 46 4.98 -3.01 10.82
CA ASN A 46 4.23 -2.05 11.63
C ASN A 46 2.74 -1.94 11.25
N LEU A 47 2.38 -2.20 9.99
CA LEU A 47 1.01 -2.05 9.49
C LEU A 47 0.29 -3.38 9.24
N ASN A 48 0.95 -4.52 9.44
CA ASN A 48 0.26 -5.81 9.33
C ASN A 48 -0.82 -5.93 10.41
N GLY A 49 -2.06 -6.18 9.98
CA GLY A 49 -3.23 -6.21 10.87
C GLY A 49 -3.76 -4.83 11.27
N PHE A 50 -3.17 -3.73 10.77
CA PHE A 50 -3.72 -2.40 10.96
C PHE A 50 -4.99 -2.24 10.12
N GLU A 51 -6.12 -2.05 10.80
CA GLU A 51 -7.40 -1.81 10.15
C GLU A 51 -7.52 -0.32 9.81
N LEU A 52 -7.38 -0.02 8.52
CA LEU A 52 -7.59 1.33 8.04
C LEU A 52 -9.09 1.58 7.99
N ALA A 53 -9.60 2.34 8.97
CA ALA A 53 -11.01 2.70 9.21
C ALA A 53 -11.96 2.39 8.04
N GLY A 54 -12.87 1.43 8.27
CA GLY A 54 -13.91 1.01 7.33
C GLY A 54 -14.97 2.07 7.05
#